data_AF-A0A2E6DC51-F1
#
_entry.id   AF-A0A2E6DC51-F1
#
_cell.length_a   1.000
_cell.length_b   1.000
_cell.length_c   1.000
_cell.angle_alpha   90.00
_cell.angle_beta   90.00
_cell.angle_gamma   90.00
#
_symmetry.space_group_name_H-M   'P 1'
#
loop_
_entity.id
_entity.type
_entity.pdbx_description
1 polymer ?
#
loop_
_entity_poly.entity_id
_entity_poly.type
_entity_poly.pdbx_seq_one_letter_code
_entity_poly.pdbx_strand_id
1 'polypeptide(L)'
;MMYGVLITHLTFVNQLYDWDQSEIGWLIGIPVLTGALLRLPVGGLTDMYGGRKVFTGVMLVSAIPMYLVSMANSFWGFFLAGLGFGICGASFAAGIAYTSIWFRKDKQGTALGIFGAGNAGAALTAICAPRLLAHFTNDGANPDGWQSLPQLYAGMLVVTAVLFWFFTYERKVRGGEEIAIRERLEPLRDVRVWRFGLYYFLVFGGFVALAQWLIPYYVNVYTVSVATAGILTAIFSFPSGVIRALGGWMSDYWGARTVMYWILGACLLSSVLLLPPRMDVTSPGEGVTALSDGTVINVDEINHTIIVEEANGVNRTYEYDGATEAELKKLEEGFGNELHILPVVSSWQEPIVEIGDEIERKELLAKGITYIVFQANVWIFTFWVFVLGIAMGIGKAAVYKHIPVYYPRDIGVVGGLVGVLGGLGGFVCPVIFGYLLEWTGLWTTTWAFFVFISAACLFWMHRIVQRMTHAHAPNITRLIEDPGASFIPSINIRCPHDEANAEVHLRVVTGDPAVLQVSWCSNWVDDKCPNHCSSQCLVETEM
;
A
#
# COMPACT_ATOMS: atom_id res chain seq x y z
N MET A 1 2.55 16.48 -6.18
CA MET A 1 1.75 16.25 -7.41
C MET A 1 2.20 17.11 -8.57
N MET A 2 2.14 18.45 -8.50
CA MET A 2 2.53 19.31 -9.62
C MET A 2 3.89 18.91 -10.23
N TYR A 3 4.91 18.76 -9.37
CA TYR A 3 6.24 18.38 -9.81
C TYR A 3 6.28 17.05 -10.57
N GLY A 4 5.54 16.02 -10.13
CA GLY A 4 5.46 14.74 -10.85
C GLY A 4 4.77 14.85 -12.20
N VAL A 5 3.70 15.67 -12.30
CA VAL A 5 3.02 15.95 -13.58
C VAL A 5 3.97 16.67 -14.54
N LEU A 6 4.71 17.66 -14.03
CA LEU A 6 5.65 18.45 -14.81
C LEU A 6 6.78 17.56 -15.37
N ILE A 7 7.44 16.78 -14.51
CA ILE A 7 8.51 15.87 -14.94
C ILE A 7 7.98 14.87 -15.98
N THR A 8 6.79 14.29 -15.76
CA THR A 8 6.16 13.37 -16.72
C THR A 8 5.93 14.03 -18.08
N HIS A 9 5.48 15.29 -18.10
CA HIS A 9 5.28 16.04 -19.34
C HIS A 9 6.61 16.34 -20.06
N LEU A 10 7.64 16.73 -19.30
CA LEU A 10 8.95 17.07 -19.84
C LEU A 10 9.67 15.87 -20.47
N THR A 11 9.57 14.69 -19.88
CA THR A 11 10.26 13.49 -20.35
C THR A 11 9.44 12.67 -21.35
N PHE A 12 8.17 12.38 -21.04
CA PHE A 12 7.39 11.42 -21.83
C PHE A 12 6.54 12.07 -22.92
N VAL A 13 6.15 13.34 -22.78
CA VAL A 13 5.22 14.00 -23.73
C VAL A 13 5.97 14.85 -24.74
N ASN A 14 6.78 15.78 -24.28
CA ASN A 14 7.53 16.69 -25.16
C ASN A 14 8.98 16.25 -25.42
N GLN A 15 9.47 15.21 -24.72
CA GLN A 15 10.85 14.68 -24.83
C GLN A 15 11.93 15.77 -24.79
N LEU A 16 11.74 16.79 -23.95
CA LEU A 16 12.68 17.91 -23.81
C LEU A 16 13.94 17.52 -23.03
N TYR A 17 13.81 16.52 -22.16
CA TYR A 17 14.92 15.96 -21.39
C TYR A 17 14.88 14.44 -21.47
N ASP A 18 16.03 13.84 -21.74
CA ASP A 18 16.23 12.39 -21.78
C ASP A 18 16.84 11.95 -20.44
N TRP A 19 15.98 11.80 -19.43
CA TRP A 19 16.38 11.32 -18.10
C TRP A 19 16.03 9.85 -17.95
N ASP A 20 16.91 9.10 -17.27
CA ASP A 20 16.64 7.71 -16.98
C ASP A 20 15.49 7.54 -15.95
N GLN A 21 15.01 6.31 -15.78
CA GLN A 21 13.89 6.04 -14.86
C GLN A 21 14.26 6.30 -13.39
N SER A 22 15.54 6.14 -13.03
CA SER A 22 16.02 6.41 -11.68
C SER A 22 16.04 7.91 -11.37
N GLU A 23 16.51 8.73 -12.31
CA GLU A 23 16.54 10.19 -12.28
C GLU A 23 15.13 10.75 -12.15
N ILE A 24 14.17 10.23 -12.93
CA ILE A 24 12.74 10.58 -12.79
C ILE A 24 12.24 10.24 -11.37
N GLY A 25 12.60 9.07 -10.85
CA GLY A 25 12.28 8.66 -9.48
C GLY A 25 12.81 9.63 -8.42
N TRP A 26 14.07 10.07 -8.57
CA TRP A 26 14.70 11.08 -7.71
C TRP A 26 13.99 12.43 -7.78
N LEU A 27 13.74 12.94 -8.98
CA LEU A 27 13.07 14.21 -9.19
C LEU A 27 11.65 14.19 -8.60
N ILE A 28 10.88 13.12 -8.80
CA ILE A 28 9.54 12.98 -8.22
C ILE A 28 9.59 12.98 -6.68
N GLY A 29 10.57 12.29 -6.09
CA GLY A 29 10.69 12.10 -4.64
C GLY A 29 11.30 13.29 -3.88
N ILE A 30 12.22 14.05 -4.50
CA ILE A 30 13.05 15.03 -3.78
C ILE A 30 12.25 16.14 -3.04
N PRO A 31 11.14 16.69 -3.57
CA PRO A 31 10.36 17.68 -2.83
C PRO A 31 9.69 17.06 -1.60
N VAL A 32 9.37 15.76 -1.65
CA VAL A 32 8.77 15.05 -0.51
C VAL A 32 9.78 14.86 0.61
N LEU A 33 11.07 14.64 0.28
CA LEU A 33 12.15 14.53 1.26
C LEU A 33 12.26 15.78 2.12
N THR A 34 12.43 16.96 1.50
CA THR A 34 12.52 18.22 2.24
C THR A 34 11.26 18.45 3.09
N GLY A 35 10.08 18.19 2.51
CA GLY A 35 8.82 18.33 3.24
C GLY A 35 8.74 17.41 4.45
N ALA A 36 9.20 16.17 4.34
CA ALA A 36 9.21 15.21 5.44
C ALA A 36 10.19 15.63 6.55
N LEU A 37 11.43 15.99 6.20
CA LEU A 37 12.46 16.40 7.15
C LEU A 37 12.09 17.69 7.88
N LEU A 38 11.50 18.65 7.18
CA LEU A 38 11.13 19.94 7.77
C LEU A 38 9.87 19.90 8.64
N ARG A 39 9.11 18.80 8.68
CA ARG A 39 7.92 18.68 9.53
C ARG A 39 8.20 18.94 11.01
N LEU A 40 9.26 18.34 11.55
CA LEU A 40 9.62 18.48 12.95
C LEU A 40 10.11 19.89 13.32
N PRO A 41 11.06 20.52 12.58
CA PRO A 41 11.46 21.89 12.89
C PRO A 41 10.34 22.91 12.64
N VAL A 42 9.57 22.80 11.54
CA VAL A 42 8.47 23.74 11.25
C VAL A 42 7.33 23.60 12.26
N GLY A 43 7.02 22.37 12.72
CA GLY A 43 6.09 22.16 13.83
C GLY A 43 6.56 22.87 15.10
N GLY A 44 7.83 22.68 15.48
CA GLY A 44 8.42 23.39 16.62
C GLY A 44 8.43 24.91 16.47
N LEU A 45 8.76 25.42 15.28
CA LEU A 45 8.68 26.86 14.98
C LEU A 45 7.26 27.38 15.13
N THR A 46 6.25 26.59 14.74
CA THR A 46 4.83 26.95 14.86
C THR A 46 4.43 27.11 16.33
N ASP A 47 4.90 26.21 17.20
CA ASP A 47 4.63 26.28 18.63
C ASP A 47 5.28 27.52 19.28
N MET A 48 6.50 27.89 18.86
CA MET A 48 7.26 29.04 19.41
C MET A 48 6.77 30.40 18.86
N TYR A 49 6.75 30.53 17.54
CA TYR A 49 6.51 31.81 16.87
C TYR A 49 5.03 32.08 16.60
N GLY A 50 4.19 31.05 16.65
CA GLY A 50 2.77 31.12 16.34
C GLY A 50 2.47 30.64 14.92
N GLY A 51 1.36 29.93 14.76
CA GLY A 51 1.01 29.28 13.50
C GLY A 51 0.67 30.23 12.37
N ARG A 52 0.15 31.43 12.65
CA ARG A 52 -0.16 32.38 11.58
C ARG A 52 1.11 32.85 10.87
N LYS A 53 2.15 33.22 11.62
CA LYS A 53 3.44 33.67 11.07
C LYS A 53 4.17 32.57 10.33
N VAL A 54 4.28 31.39 10.94
CA VAL A 54 5.05 30.27 10.36
C VAL A 54 4.36 29.73 9.11
N PHE A 55 3.04 29.55 9.12
CA PHE A 55 2.31 29.07 7.96
C PHE A 55 2.41 30.05 6.78
N THR A 56 2.30 31.36 7.04
CA THR A 56 2.52 32.42 6.04
C THR A 56 3.95 32.39 5.49
N GLY A 57 4.95 32.30 6.37
CA GLY A 57 6.36 32.23 5.98
C GLY A 57 6.67 31.01 5.13
N VAL A 58 6.15 29.83 5.49
CA VAL A 58 6.30 28.60 4.69
C VAL A 58 5.76 28.77 3.28
N MET A 59 4.57 29.37 3.11
CA MET A 59 3.99 29.60 1.77
C MET A 59 4.85 30.56 0.93
N LEU A 60 5.29 31.68 1.50
CA LEU A 60 6.12 32.67 0.79
C LEU A 60 7.51 32.12 0.44
N VAL A 61 8.17 31.45 1.39
CA VAL A 61 9.49 30.85 1.15
C VAL A 61 9.39 29.72 0.12
N SER A 62 8.29 28.97 0.08
CA SER A 62 8.08 27.90 -0.92
C SER A 62 7.75 28.44 -2.33
N ALA A 63 7.22 29.66 -2.44
CA ALA A 63 6.90 30.28 -3.73
C ALA A 63 8.16 30.63 -4.53
N ILE A 64 9.27 30.98 -3.86
CA ILE A 64 10.55 31.29 -4.50
C ILE A 64 11.12 30.08 -5.28
N PRO A 65 11.40 28.92 -4.66
CA PRO A 65 11.92 27.76 -5.38
C PRO A 65 10.90 27.23 -6.38
N MET A 66 9.59 27.39 -6.14
CA MET A 66 8.57 27.09 -7.14
C MET A 66 8.76 27.91 -8.42
N TYR A 67 9.01 29.21 -8.30
CA TYR A 67 9.34 30.04 -9.46
C TYR A 67 10.67 29.63 -10.11
N LEU A 68 11.68 29.28 -9.30
CA LEU A 68 12.98 28.81 -9.81
C LEU A 68 12.87 27.51 -10.63
N VAL A 69 11.87 26.64 -10.39
CA VAL A 69 11.60 25.48 -11.25
C VAL A 69 11.32 25.91 -12.69
N SER A 70 10.65 27.06 -12.91
CA SER A 70 10.40 27.57 -14.28
C SER A 70 11.66 28.01 -15.02
N MET A 71 12.76 28.23 -14.29
CA MET A 71 14.05 28.64 -14.86
C MET A 71 15.05 27.48 -14.93
N ALA A 72 14.67 26.28 -14.47
CA ALA A 72 15.55 25.12 -14.44
C ALA A 72 15.73 24.52 -15.84
N ASN A 73 16.98 24.28 -16.21
CA ASN A 73 17.36 23.74 -17.52
C ASN A 73 18.28 22.50 -17.45
N SER A 74 18.50 21.97 -16.26
CA SER A 74 19.39 20.83 -16.00
C SER A 74 18.84 19.98 -14.88
N PHE A 75 19.23 18.69 -14.85
CA PHE A 75 18.84 17.76 -13.78
C PHE A 75 19.06 18.37 -12.39
N TRP A 76 20.24 18.94 -12.14
CA TRP A 76 20.58 19.57 -10.85
C TRP A 76 19.78 20.85 -10.57
N GLY A 77 19.45 21.62 -11.60
CA GLY A 77 18.54 22.77 -11.46
C GLY A 77 17.16 22.34 -10.97
N PHE A 78 16.59 21.31 -11.60
CA PHE A 78 15.33 20.70 -11.15
C PHE A 78 15.45 20.13 -9.76
N PHE A 79 16.53 19.39 -9.46
CA PHE A 79 16.78 18.77 -8.16
C PHE A 79 16.83 19.80 -7.02
N LEU A 80 17.63 20.86 -7.16
CA LEU A 80 17.79 21.91 -6.15
C LEU A 80 16.51 22.75 -5.98
N ALA A 81 15.84 23.09 -7.08
CA ALA A 81 14.55 23.79 -7.02
C ALA A 81 13.47 22.91 -6.40
N GLY A 82 13.49 21.60 -6.68
CA GLY A 82 12.61 20.59 -6.07
C GLY A 82 12.83 20.46 -4.56
N LEU A 83 14.09 20.42 -4.11
CA LEU A 83 14.45 20.49 -2.70
C LEU A 83 13.84 21.72 -2.03
N GLY A 84 13.98 22.90 -2.63
CA GLY A 84 13.41 24.13 -2.11
C GLY A 84 11.88 24.11 -2.08
N PHE A 85 11.23 23.68 -3.17
CA PHE A 85 9.76 23.60 -3.24
C PHE A 85 9.21 22.66 -2.16
N GLY A 86 9.97 21.62 -1.80
CA GLY A 86 9.60 20.67 -0.75
C GLY A 86 9.32 21.29 0.62
N ILE A 87 9.77 22.53 0.90
CA ILE A 87 9.37 23.30 2.10
C ILE A 87 7.84 23.40 2.21
N CYS A 88 7.13 23.44 1.09
CA CYS A 88 5.67 23.45 1.06
C CYS A 88 5.07 22.21 1.75
N GLY A 89 5.75 21.07 1.74
CA GLY A 89 5.31 19.84 2.41
C GLY A 89 5.32 19.93 3.95
N ALA A 90 6.05 20.89 4.53
CA ALA A 90 6.05 21.16 5.97
C ALA A 90 4.83 21.96 6.42
N SER A 91 4.08 22.56 5.48
CA SER A 91 2.82 23.26 5.79
C SER A 91 1.82 22.36 6.52
N PHE A 92 1.82 21.05 6.24
CA PHE A 92 0.96 20.10 6.96
C PHE A 92 1.22 20.09 8.46
N ALA A 93 2.50 20.07 8.90
CA ALA A 93 2.84 20.09 10.31
C ALA A 93 2.43 21.42 10.98
N ALA A 94 2.74 22.54 10.33
CA ALA A 94 2.33 23.87 10.81
C ALA A 94 0.80 24.01 10.90
N GLY A 95 0.06 23.47 9.93
CA GLY A 95 -1.39 23.57 9.89
C GLY A 95 -2.11 22.67 10.90
N ILE A 96 -1.57 21.47 11.20
CA ILE A 96 -2.08 20.62 12.30
C ILE A 96 -1.87 21.33 13.65
N ALA A 97 -0.66 21.82 13.90
CA ALA A 97 -0.33 22.56 15.12
C ALA A 97 -1.25 23.79 15.27
N TYR A 98 -1.34 24.62 14.23
CA TYR A 98 -2.22 25.80 14.21
C TYR A 98 -3.70 25.44 14.44
N THR A 99 -4.25 24.47 13.71
CA THR A 99 -5.70 24.15 13.77
C THR A 99 -6.08 23.53 15.11
N SER A 100 -5.24 22.65 15.67
CA SER A 100 -5.54 21.92 16.91
C SER A 100 -5.81 22.82 18.12
N ILE A 101 -5.16 24.00 18.17
CA ILE A 101 -5.26 24.96 19.28
C ILE A 101 -6.65 25.61 19.34
N TRP A 102 -7.36 25.65 18.22
CA TRP A 102 -8.67 26.30 18.14
C TRP A 102 -9.82 25.45 18.68
N PHE A 103 -9.65 24.13 18.73
CA PHE A 103 -10.71 23.18 19.06
C PHE A 103 -10.43 22.42 20.36
N ARG A 104 -11.49 22.07 21.09
CA ARG A 104 -11.43 21.21 22.27
C ARG A 104 -11.13 19.76 21.88
N LYS A 105 -10.53 18.97 22.79
CA LYS A 105 -10.11 17.57 22.56
C LYS A 105 -11.21 16.67 21.96
N ASP A 106 -12.47 16.89 22.33
CA ASP A 106 -13.63 16.15 21.82
C ASP A 106 -13.95 16.43 20.34
N LYS A 107 -13.58 17.60 19.82
CA LYS A 107 -13.82 18.01 18.41
C LYS A 107 -12.55 18.13 17.57
N GLN A 108 -11.38 17.98 18.18
CA GLN A 108 -10.09 18.07 17.49
C GLN A 108 -9.98 17.04 16.37
N GLY A 109 -10.47 15.81 16.55
CA GLY A 109 -10.45 14.78 15.50
C GLY A 109 -11.14 15.23 14.22
N THR A 110 -12.35 15.80 14.32
CA THR A 110 -13.13 16.30 13.18
C THR A 110 -12.45 17.50 12.51
N ALA A 111 -11.97 18.47 13.30
CA ALA A 111 -11.27 19.65 12.77
C ALA A 111 -9.98 19.28 12.01
N LEU A 112 -9.18 18.37 12.58
CA LEU A 112 -7.97 17.86 11.92
C LEU A 112 -8.30 16.97 10.72
N GLY A 113 -9.45 16.29 10.74
CA GLY A 113 -9.99 15.56 9.59
C GLY A 113 -10.31 16.51 8.42
N ILE A 114 -11.04 17.59 8.67
CA ILE A 114 -11.37 18.62 7.66
C ILE A 114 -10.10 19.29 7.14
N PHE A 115 -9.17 19.68 8.01
CA PHE A 115 -7.87 20.18 7.57
C PHE A 115 -7.12 19.13 6.71
N GLY A 116 -7.20 17.86 7.08
CA GLY A 116 -6.66 16.73 6.33
C GLY A 116 -7.29 16.53 4.95
N ALA A 117 -8.47 17.09 4.68
CA ALA A 117 -9.07 17.12 3.35
C ALA A 117 -8.25 17.97 2.36
N GLY A 118 -7.27 18.77 2.82
CA GLY A 118 -6.28 19.44 1.97
C GLY A 118 -5.51 18.48 1.04
N ASN A 119 -5.45 17.18 1.37
CA ASN A 119 -4.94 16.15 0.45
C ASN A 119 -5.73 16.07 -0.86
N ALA A 120 -7.00 16.50 -0.91
CA ALA A 120 -7.77 16.60 -2.15
C ALA A 120 -7.14 17.57 -3.16
N GLY A 121 -6.31 18.53 -2.72
CA GLY A 121 -5.53 19.38 -3.61
C GLY A 121 -4.57 18.60 -4.52
N ALA A 122 -4.13 17.41 -4.10
CA ALA A 122 -3.37 16.49 -4.93
C ALA A 122 -4.19 15.99 -6.13
N ALA A 123 -5.45 15.60 -5.90
CA ALA A 123 -6.38 15.19 -6.95
C ALA A 123 -6.74 16.34 -7.88
N LEU A 124 -7.00 17.53 -7.35
CA LEU A 124 -7.23 18.74 -8.15
C LEU A 124 -6.04 19.04 -9.05
N THR A 125 -4.82 18.91 -8.53
CA THR A 125 -3.60 19.09 -9.34
C THR A 125 -3.49 18.04 -10.43
N ALA A 126 -3.80 16.76 -10.14
CA ALA A 126 -3.77 15.70 -11.16
C ALA A 126 -4.78 15.94 -12.30
N ILE A 127 -5.93 16.55 -12.00
CA ILE A 127 -6.97 16.89 -12.99
C ILE A 127 -6.62 18.16 -13.77
N CYS A 128 -6.19 19.22 -13.08
CA CYS A 128 -6.02 20.54 -13.66
C CYS A 128 -4.66 20.73 -14.34
N ALA A 129 -3.57 20.24 -13.75
CA ALA A 129 -2.22 20.53 -14.23
C ALA A 129 -1.95 20.01 -15.65
N PRO A 130 -2.34 18.77 -16.04
CA PRO A 130 -2.19 18.31 -17.43
C PRO A 130 -2.93 19.18 -18.44
N ARG A 131 -4.14 19.64 -18.10
CA ARG A 131 -4.95 20.50 -18.98
C ARG A 131 -4.36 21.90 -19.11
N LEU A 132 -3.84 22.45 -18.01
CA LEU A 132 -3.14 23.73 -18.02
C LEU A 132 -1.85 23.65 -18.82
N LEU A 133 -1.11 22.54 -18.74
CA LEU A 133 0.08 22.31 -19.56
C LEU A 133 -0.25 22.22 -21.04
N ALA A 134 -1.28 21.45 -21.42
CA ALA A 134 -1.75 21.38 -22.79
C ALA A 134 -2.15 22.76 -23.33
N HIS A 135 -2.85 23.56 -22.50
CA HIS A 135 -3.22 24.93 -22.85
C HIS A 135 -2.00 25.86 -23.00
N PHE A 136 -1.06 25.85 -22.07
CA PHE A 136 0.11 26.74 -22.12
C PHE A 136 1.11 26.36 -23.23
N THR A 137 1.19 25.09 -23.58
CA THR A 137 2.07 24.59 -24.65
C THR A 137 1.39 24.58 -26.02
N ASN A 138 0.12 24.98 -26.13
CA ASN A 138 -0.70 24.86 -27.34
C ASN A 138 -0.63 23.45 -27.95
N ASP A 139 -0.88 22.42 -27.12
CA ASP A 139 -0.78 21.01 -27.49
C ASP A 139 0.57 20.61 -28.11
N GLY A 140 1.66 21.22 -27.61
CA GLY A 140 3.03 20.94 -28.02
C GLY A 140 3.57 21.88 -29.11
N ALA A 141 2.78 22.82 -29.64
CA ALA A 141 3.24 23.80 -30.62
C ALA A 141 4.24 24.83 -30.04
N ASN A 142 4.18 25.09 -28.73
CA ASN A 142 5.16 25.90 -28.01
C ASN A 142 5.76 25.08 -26.85
N PRO A 143 6.89 24.38 -27.08
CA PRO A 143 7.46 23.50 -26.08
C PRO A 143 7.85 24.25 -24.80
N ASP A 144 8.29 25.50 -24.85
CA ASP A 144 8.70 26.29 -23.68
C ASP A 144 7.54 26.77 -22.80
N GLY A 145 6.29 26.59 -23.24
CA GLY A 145 5.09 27.00 -22.50
C GLY A 145 4.94 26.35 -21.12
N TRP A 146 5.62 25.22 -20.87
CA TRP A 146 5.58 24.50 -19.59
C TRP A 146 6.01 25.36 -18.39
N GLN A 147 6.88 26.35 -18.61
CA GLN A 147 7.41 27.25 -17.58
C GLN A 147 6.31 28.04 -16.86
N SER A 148 5.17 28.26 -17.52
CA SER A 148 4.02 28.97 -16.97
C SER A 148 3.34 28.22 -15.82
N LEU A 149 3.44 26.87 -15.79
CA LEU A 149 2.80 26.06 -14.75
C LEU A 149 3.43 26.29 -13.35
N PRO A 150 4.77 26.16 -13.15
CA PRO A 150 5.38 26.52 -11.87
C PRO A 150 5.13 27.99 -11.47
N GLN A 151 5.16 28.92 -12.44
CA GLN A 151 4.89 30.34 -12.18
C GLN A 151 3.47 30.57 -11.64
N LEU A 152 2.47 29.91 -12.22
CA LEU A 152 1.09 29.94 -11.72
C LEU A 152 1.00 29.43 -10.28
N TYR A 153 1.62 28.29 -9.97
CA TYR A 153 1.62 27.74 -8.62
C TYR A 153 2.36 28.64 -7.61
N ALA A 154 3.46 29.28 -8.02
CA ALA A 154 4.15 30.28 -7.20
C ALA A 154 3.23 31.47 -6.88
N GLY A 155 2.54 31.99 -7.90
CA GLY A 155 1.53 33.05 -7.73
C GLY A 155 0.40 32.64 -6.79
N MET A 156 -0.14 31.43 -6.95
CA MET A 156 -1.18 30.88 -6.07
C MET A 156 -0.70 30.78 -4.61
N LEU A 157 0.55 30.38 -4.36
CA LEU A 157 1.13 30.34 -3.01
C LEU A 157 1.20 31.74 -2.39
N VAL A 158 1.64 32.75 -3.15
CA VAL A 158 1.71 34.14 -2.67
C VAL A 158 0.32 34.69 -2.38
N VAL A 159 -0.64 34.51 -3.29
CA VAL A 159 -2.02 34.94 -3.10
C VAL A 159 -2.63 34.26 -1.88
N THR A 160 -2.43 32.95 -1.72
CA THR A 160 -2.92 32.22 -0.55
C THR A 160 -2.25 32.70 0.74
N ALA A 161 -0.96 33.04 0.72
CA ALA A 161 -0.26 33.59 1.87
C ALA A 161 -0.81 34.96 2.28
N VAL A 162 -1.11 35.83 1.31
CA VAL A 162 -1.72 37.14 1.55
C VAL A 162 -3.13 36.97 2.13
N LEU A 163 -3.96 36.14 1.51
CA LEU A 163 -5.31 35.85 2.02
C LEU A 163 -5.25 35.27 3.43
N PHE A 164 -4.41 34.26 3.65
CA PHE A 164 -4.23 33.66 4.97
C PHE A 164 -3.78 34.69 5.99
N TRP A 165 -2.85 35.59 5.65
CA TRP A 165 -2.42 36.64 6.55
C TRP A 165 -3.55 37.57 6.96
N PHE A 166 -4.40 38.02 6.04
CA PHE A 166 -5.48 38.97 6.34
C PHE A 166 -6.72 38.33 6.97
N PHE A 167 -7.03 37.08 6.65
CA PHE A 167 -8.25 36.41 7.10
C PHE A 167 -8.06 35.49 8.32
N THR A 168 -6.84 35.40 8.88
CA THR A 168 -6.58 34.53 10.04
C THR A 168 -6.01 35.28 11.25
N TYR A 169 -6.12 34.64 12.42
CA TYR A 169 -5.80 35.24 13.72
C TYR A 169 -4.66 34.46 14.39
N GLU A 170 -3.86 35.15 15.21
CA GLU A 170 -2.80 34.49 15.96
C GLU A 170 -3.36 33.93 17.27
N ARG A 171 -3.06 32.66 17.57
CA ARG A 171 -3.35 32.05 18.87
C ARG A 171 -2.15 31.21 19.30
N LYS A 172 -1.55 31.57 20.43
CA LYS A 172 -0.41 30.88 21.02
C LYS A 172 -0.84 30.05 22.23
N VAL A 173 -0.27 28.86 22.37
CA VAL A 173 -0.34 28.10 23.62
C VAL A 173 0.58 28.81 24.62
N ARG A 174 0.03 29.27 25.75
CA ARG A 174 0.83 29.79 26.86
C ARG A 174 1.61 28.63 27.48
N GLY A 175 2.94 28.66 27.43
CA GLY A 175 3.81 27.78 28.22
C GLY A 175 4.40 26.56 27.50
N GLY A 176 4.72 26.64 26.21
CA GLY A 176 5.57 25.62 25.58
C GLY A 176 7.00 25.73 26.10
N GLU A 177 7.40 24.86 27.03
CA GLU A 177 8.80 24.71 27.42
C GLU A 177 9.66 24.42 26.18
N GLU A 178 10.86 25.00 26.12
CA GLU A 178 11.85 24.71 25.08
C GLU A 178 12.40 23.29 25.27
N ILE A 179 11.64 22.27 24.87
CA ILE A 179 12.10 20.89 24.91
C ILE A 179 13.29 20.76 23.96
N ALA A 180 14.45 20.38 24.48
CA ALA A 180 15.68 20.23 23.73
C ALA A 180 15.50 19.20 22.59
N ILE A 181 16.16 19.41 21.44
CA ILE A 181 16.07 18.50 20.27
C ILE A 181 16.42 17.05 20.68
N ARG A 182 17.35 16.88 21.63
CA ARG A 182 17.74 15.57 22.16
C ARG A 182 16.60 14.85 22.89
N GLU A 183 15.82 15.56 23.69
CA GLU A 183 14.64 15.02 24.40
C GLU A 183 13.52 14.70 23.39
N ARG A 184 13.39 15.49 22.31
CA ARG A 184 12.45 15.19 21.22
C ARG A 184 12.80 13.92 20.43
N LEU A 185 14.06 13.50 20.43
CA LEU A 185 14.51 12.30 19.72
C LEU A 185 14.52 11.05 20.60
N GLU A 186 14.32 11.19 21.92
CA GLU A 186 14.28 10.05 22.85
C GLU A 186 13.27 8.96 22.45
N PRO A 187 12.04 9.28 21.96
CA PRO A 187 11.08 8.26 21.57
C PRO A 187 11.55 7.35 20.43
N LEU A 188 12.55 7.74 19.63
CA LEU A 188 13.13 6.87 18.60
C LEU A 188 13.83 5.63 19.17
N ARG A 189 14.10 5.59 20.48
CA ARG A 189 14.62 4.39 21.15
C ARG A 189 13.57 3.30 21.28
N ASP A 190 12.28 3.65 21.23
CA ASP A 190 11.19 2.68 21.34
C ASP A 190 10.84 2.09 19.96
N VAL A 191 10.94 0.76 19.85
CA VAL A 191 10.60 -0.01 18.64
C VAL A 191 9.17 0.25 18.17
N ARG A 192 8.25 0.59 19.09
CA ARG A 192 6.86 0.91 18.73
C ARG A 192 6.76 2.14 17.82
N VAL A 193 7.64 3.13 17.98
CA VAL A 193 7.69 4.32 17.11
C VAL A 193 8.08 3.94 15.69
N TRP A 194 9.11 3.09 15.54
CA TRP A 194 9.51 2.57 14.22
C TRP A 194 8.43 1.73 13.57
N ARG A 195 7.70 0.93 14.35
CA ARG A 195 6.57 0.15 13.85
C ARG A 195 5.42 1.03 13.35
N PHE A 196 5.02 2.05 14.12
CA PHE A 196 4.01 3.00 13.66
C PHE A 196 4.52 3.84 12.48
N GLY A 197 5.81 4.17 12.48
CA GLY A 197 6.51 4.80 11.37
C GLY A 197 6.42 3.97 10.10
N LEU A 198 6.64 2.66 10.17
CA LEU A 198 6.53 1.74 9.02
C LEU A 198 5.08 1.64 8.52
N TYR A 199 4.10 1.53 9.42
CA TYR A 199 2.70 1.52 8.99
C TYR A 199 2.32 2.84 8.31
N TYR A 200 2.81 3.96 8.85
CA TYR A 200 2.60 5.27 8.25
C TYR A 200 3.37 5.45 6.94
N PHE A 201 4.56 4.86 6.81
CA PHE A 201 5.32 4.77 5.56
C PHE A 201 4.50 4.11 4.47
N LEU A 202 3.82 2.99 4.77
CA LEU A 202 2.95 2.32 3.81
C LEU A 202 1.73 3.17 3.44
N VAL A 203 0.94 3.62 4.43
CA VAL A 203 -0.37 4.24 4.15
C VAL A 203 -0.30 5.73 3.78
N PHE A 204 0.71 6.46 4.26
CA PHE A 204 0.93 7.87 3.89
C PHE A 204 2.01 8.01 2.84
N GLY A 205 3.21 7.47 3.09
CA GLY A 205 4.33 7.57 2.15
C GLY A 205 4.03 6.88 0.83
N GLY A 206 3.57 5.63 0.88
CA GLY A 206 3.13 4.87 -0.28
C GLY A 206 2.01 5.56 -1.06
N PHE A 207 1.06 6.19 -0.37
CA PHE A 207 0.02 6.99 -1.02
C PHE A 207 0.61 8.19 -1.78
N VAL A 208 1.52 8.94 -1.17
CA VAL A 208 2.15 10.10 -1.82
C VAL A 208 2.95 9.65 -3.04
N ALA A 209 3.70 8.56 -2.92
CA ALA A 209 4.47 7.97 -4.01
C ALA A 209 3.57 7.53 -5.17
N LEU A 210 2.54 6.73 -4.89
CA LEU A 210 1.60 6.24 -5.91
C LEU A 210 0.86 7.38 -6.60
N ALA A 211 0.42 8.39 -5.86
CA ALA A 211 -0.28 9.52 -6.48
C ALA A 211 0.60 10.31 -7.47
N GLN A 212 1.93 10.24 -7.35
CA GLN A 212 2.84 10.81 -8.35
C GLN A 212 3.21 9.80 -9.46
N TRP A 213 3.29 8.51 -9.13
CA TRP A 213 3.71 7.45 -10.05
C TRP A 213 2.58 6.96 -10.98
N LEU A 214 1.31 7.10 -10.58
CA LEU A 214 0.17 6.59 -11.35
C LEU A 214 0.02 7.28 -12.70
N ILE A 215 0.29 8.59 -12.81
CA ILE A 215 0.17 9.31 -14.10
C ILE A 215 1.13 8.72 -15.15
N PRO A 216 2.45 8.64 -14.92
CA PRO A 216 3.35 8.01 -15.88
C PRO A 216 3.03 6.53 -16.08
N TYR A 217 2.56 5.82 -15.05
CA TYR A 217 2.11 4.43 -15.19
C TYR A 217 0.95 4.31 -16.20
N TYR A 218 -0.12 5.11 -16.06
CA TYR A 218 -1.25 5.09 -16.97
C TYR A 218 -0.85 5.44 -18.40
N VAL A 219 0.01 6.44 -18.58
CA VAL A 219 0.49 6.85 -19.90
C VAL A 219 1.30 5.75 -20.58
N ASN A 220 2.21 5.09 -19.85
CA ASN A 220 3.13 4.10 -20.44
C ASN A 220 2.52 2.70 -20.56
N VAL A 221 1.77 2.24 -19.56
CA VAL A 221 1.23 0.86 -19.53
C VAL A 221 -0.09 0.75 -20.29
N TYR A 222 -0.92 1.80 -20.22
CA TYR A 222 -2.27 1.80 -20.79
C TYR A 222 -2.44 2.75 -21.98
N THR A 223 -1.36 3.41 -22.41
CA THR A 223 -1.33 4.29 -23.59
C THR A 223 -2.44 5.34 -23.62
N VAL A 224 -2.93 5.76 -22.45
CA VAL A 224 -3.97 6.79 -22.33
C VAL A 224 -3.36 8.19 -22.36
N SER A 225 -4.17 9.18 -22.77
CA SER A 225 -3.75 10.58 -22.72
C SER A 225 -3.40 11.03 -21.29
N VAL A 226 -2.49 12.01 -21.16
CA VAL A 226 -2.08 12.57 -19.86
C VAL A 226 -3.28 13.16 -19.10
N ALA A 227 -4.25 13.73 -19.81
CA ALA A 227 -5.48 14.23 -19.21
C ALA A 227 -6.33 13.10 -18.62
N THR A 228 -6.49 11.99 -19.35
CA THR A 228 -7.20 10.80 -18.86
C THR A 228 -6.46 10.16 -17.68
N ALA A 229 -5.14 10.00 -17.77
CA ALA A 229 -4.29 9.52 -16.68
C ALA A 229 -4.44 10.37 -15.40
N GLY A 230 -4.54 11.69 -15.56
CA GLY A 230 -4.81 12.62 -14.46
C GLY A 230 -6.16 12.41 -13.78
N ILE A 231 -7.22 12.15 -14.56
CA ILE A 231 -8.57 11.83 -14.04
C ILE A 231 -8.55 10.49 -13.29
N LEU A 232 -7.96 9.45 -13.88
CA LEU A 232 -7.86 8.13 -13.25
C LEU A 232 -7.04 8.19 -11.95
N THR A 233 -5.94 8.96 -11.94
CA THR A 233 -5.14 9.22 -10.72
C THR A 233 -5.91 10.02 -9.68
N ALA A 234 -6.81 10.92 -10.08
CA ALA A 234 -7.68 11.61 -9.13
C ALA A 234 -8.70 10.68 -8.46
N ILE A 235 -9.17 9.63 -9.15
CA ILE A 235 -10.03 8.60 -8.53
C ILE A 235 -9.30 7.93 -7.35
N PHE A 236 -7.99 7.69 -7.46
CA PHE A 236 -7.16 7.22 -6.34
C PHE A 236 -7.04 8.24 -5.20
N SER A 237 -6.74 9.50 -5.55
CA SER A 237 -6.31 10.51 -4.58
C SER A 237 -7.47 11.20 -3.84
N PHE A 238 -8.56 11.49 -4.55
CA PHE A 238 -9.69 12.29 -4.04
C PHE A 238 -10.42 11.65 -2.85
N PRO A 239 -10.83 10.36 -2.89
CA PRO A 239 -11.55 9.73 -1.78
C PRO A 239 -10.69 9.68 -0.51
N SER A 240 -9.38 9.49 -0.65
CA SER A 240 -8.44 9.40 0.48
C SER A 240 -8.45 10.66 1.36
N GLY A 241 -8.65 11.84 0.76
CA GLY A 241 -8.75 13.11 1.49
C GLY A 241 -9.98 13.19 2.38
N VAL A 242 -11.14 12.76 1.86
CA VAL A 242 -12.44 12.81 2.56
C VAL A 242 -12.58 11.69 3.58
N ILE A 243 -12.14 10.48 3.22
CA ILE A 243 -12.31 9.24 3.99
C ILE A 243 -11.37 9.19 5.21
N ARG A 244 -10.37 10.07 5.31
CA ARG A 244 -9.51 10.16 6.51
C ARG A 244 -10.33 10.36 7.79
N ALA A 245 -11.39 11.17 7.76
CA ALA A 245 -12.26 11.36 8.92
C ALA A 245 -13.01 10.08 9.29
N LEU A 246 -13.47 9.32 8.28
CA LEU A 246 -14.10 8.01 8.46
C LEU A 246 -13.16 7.03 9.17
N GLY A 247 -11.87 6.98 8.79
CA GLY A 247 -10.90 6.07 9.43
C GLY A 247 -10.69 6.35 10.92
N GLY A 248 -10.80 7.62 11.35
CA GLY A 248 -10.81 7.98 12.75
C GLY A 248 -12.04 7.43 13.48
N TRP A 249 -13.23 7.66 12.92
CA TRP A 249 -14.49 7.13 13.45
C TRP A 249 -14.52 5.59 13.53
N MET A 250 -14.07 4.91 12.47
CA MET A 250 -13.97 3.44 12.43
C MET A 250 -13.05 2.91 13.54
N SER A 251 -11.93 3.59 13.78
CA SER A 251 -10.97 3.22 14.81
C SER A 251 -11.50 3.42 16.23
N ASP A 252 -12.44 4.35 16.41
CA ASP A 252 -13.10 4.64 17.68
C ASP A 252 -14.18 3.61 18.00
N TYR A 253 -14.91 3.13 16.99
CA TYR A 253 -15.99 2.18 17.17
C TYR A 253 -15.53 0.71 17.17
N TRP A 254 -14.72 0.29 16.19
CA TRP A 254 -14.26 -1.10 16.05
C TRP A 254 -12.87 -1.37 16.64
N GLY A 255 -12.21 -0.32 17.13
CA GLY A 255 -10.86 -0.38 17.68
C GLY A 255 -9.77 -0.25 16.60
N ALA A 256 -8.79 0.60 16.88
CA ALA A 256 -7.70 0.94 15.96
C ALA A 256 -6.84 -0.27 15.53
N ARG A 257 -6.84 -1.38 16.30
CA ARG A 257 -6.09 -2.60 15.94
C ARG A 257 -6.83 -3.42 14.87
N THR A 258 -8.12 -3.65 15.03
CA THR A 258 -8.94 -4.40 14.06
C THR A 258 -8.96 -3.68 12.71
N VAL A 259 -9.18 -2.36 12.74
CA VAL A 259 -9.19 -1.52 11.54
C VAL A 259 -7.84 -1.59 10.81
N MET A 260 -6.72 -1.56 11.53
CA MET A 260 -5.40 -1.71 10.92
C MET A 260 -5.17 -3.07 10.25
N TYR A 261 -5.69 -4.18 10.79
CA TYR A 261 -5.63 -5.48 10.10
C TYR A 261 -6.37 -5.46 8.76
N TRP A 262 -7.58 -4.86 8.73
CA TRP A 262 -8.34 -4.73 7.49
C TRP A 262 -7.63 -3.86 6.46
N ILE A 263 -7.03 -2.74 6.90
CA ILE A 263 -6.27 -1.86 6.00
C ILE A 263 -5.05 -2.56 5.42
N LEU A 264 -4.24 -3.22 6.26
CA LEU A 264 -3.03 -3.91 5.80
C LEU A 264 -3.39 -5.11 4.91
N GLY A 265 -4.45 -5.83 5.23
CA GLY A 265 -5.00 -6.90 4.39
C GLY A 265 -5.52 -6.39 3.05
N ALA A 266 -6.25 -5.27 3.03
CA ALA A 266 -6.72 -4.64 1.81
C ALA A 266 -5.56 -4.13 0.95
N CYS A 267 -4.54 -3.51 1.57
CA CYS A 267 -3.34 -3.06 0.84
C CYS A 267 -2.61 -4.25 0.20
N LEU A 268 -2.45 -5.35 0.94
CA LEU A 268 -1.83 -6.57 0.43
C LEU A 268 -2.66 -7.16 -0.72
N LEU A 269 -3.97 -7.35 -0.53
CA LEU A 269 -4.86 -7.92 -1.54
C LEU A 269 -4.88 -7.09 -2.82
N SER A 270 -5.09 -5.77 -2.72
CA SER A 270 -5.10 -4.90 -3.90
C SER A 270 -3.75 -4.91 -4.62
N SER A 271 -2.63 -4.92 -3.88
CA SER A 271 -1.30 -4.97 -4.51
C SER A 271 -1.02 -6.31 -5.20
N VAL A 272 -1.50 -7.43 -4.65
CA VAL A 272 -1.40 -8.75 -5.29
C VAL A 272 -2.22 -8.78 -6.58
N LEU A 273 -3.42 -8.22 -6.56
CA LEU A 273 -4.30 -8.19 -7.75
C LEU A 273 -3.82 -7.23 -8.83
N LEU A 274 -2.99 -6.25 -8.48
CA LEU A 274 -2.34 -5.32 -9.42
C LEU A 274 -1.00 -5.86 -9.96
N LEU A 275 -0.48 -6.96 -9.41
CA LEU A 275 0.80 -7.54 -9.78
C LEU A 275 0.87 -8.12 -11.20
N PRO A 276 -0.17 -8.82 -11.72
CA PRO A 276 -0.11 -9.42 -13.05
C PRO A 276 0.07 -8.34 -14.14
N PRO A 277 1.19 -8.36 -14.90
CA PRO A 277 1.37 -7.42 -16.00
C PRO A 277 0.45 -7.77 -17.17
N ARG A 278 0.22 -6.78 -18.05
CA ARG A 278 -0.27 -7.07 -19.40
C ARG A 278 0.78 -7.95 -20.08
N MET A 279 0.41 -9.17 -20.42
CA MET A 279 1.30 -10.15 -21.03
C MET A 279 0.59 -10.88 -22.15
N ASP A 280 1.31 -11.05 -23.25
CA ASP A 280 0.91 -11.87 -24.39
C ASP A 280 1.87 -13.06 -24.41
N VAL A 281 1.36 -14.25 -24.09
CA VAL A 281 2.18 -15.46 -23.93
C VAL A 281 1.81 -16.47 -25.01
N THR A 282 2.77 -16.77 -25.87
CA THR A 282 2.71 -17.92 -26.79
C THR A 282 3.27 -19.16 -26.08
N SER A 283 2.47 -20.22 -25.96
CA SER A 283 2.88 -21.53 -25.49
C SER A 283 2.71 -22.57 -26.60
N PRO A 284 3.58 -23.59 -26.70
CA PRO A 284 3.28 -24.78 -27.50
C PRO A 284 1.97 -25.42 -27.03
N GLY A 285 1.07 -25.67 -27.98
CA GLY A 285 -0.20 -26.36 -27.78
C GLY A 285 -0.17 -27.80 -28.32
N GLU A 286 -1.35 -28.41 -28.41
CA GLU A 286 -1.49 -29.77 -28.96
C GLU A 286 -1.29 -29.76 -30.48
N GLY A 287 -0.31 -30.52 -30.96
CA GLY A 287 -0.04 -30.68 -32.39
C GLY A 287 -0.57 -31.98 -32.95
N VAL A 288 -0.61 -32.07 -34.28
CA VAL A 288 -1.05 -33.27 -35.01
C VAL A 288 0.18 -34.08 -35.39
N THR A 289 0.23 -35.35 -35.00
CA THR A 289 1.36 -36.26 -35.29
C THR A 289 0.99 -37.33 -36.31
N ALA A 290 1.95 -37.73 -37.14
CA ALA A 290 1.81 -38.81 -38.10
C ALA A 290 1.58 -40.17 -37.40
N LEU A 291 0.60 -40.94 -37.88
CA LEU A 291 0.27 -42.27 -37.35
C LEU A 291 1.11 -43.39 -38.00
N SER A 292 1.70 -43.10 -39.15
CA SER A 292 2.38 -44.02 -40.07
C SER A 292 3.44 -43.28 -40.87
N ASP A 293 4.43 -44.02 -41.38
CA ASP A 293 5.46 -43.49 -42.27
C ASP A 293 4.85 -43.22 -43.66
N GLY A 294 5.25 -42.13 -44.32
CA GLY A 294 4.72 -41.77 -45.64
C GLY A 294 5.25 -40.45 -46.19
N THR A 295 4.77 -40.06 -47.37
CA THR A 295 5.17 -38.82 -48.05
C THR A 295 4.01 -37.82 -48.10
N VAL A 296 4.26 -36.54 -47.80
CA VAL A 296 3.23 -35.49 -47.90
C VAL A 296 2.86 -35.26 -49.36
N ILE A 297 1.58 -35.45 -49.69
CA ILE A 297 1.07 -35.26 -51.06
C ILE A 297 0.40 -33.90 -51.22
N ASN A 298 -0.27 -33.41 -50.17
CA ASN A 298 -0.98 -32.14 -50.21
C ASN A 298 -1.14 -31.55 -48.80
N VAL A 299 -1.00 -30.23 -48.70
CA VAL A 299 -1.31 -29.43 -47.52
C VAL A 299 -2.33 -28.39 -47.95
N ASP A 300 -3.58 -28.57 -47.54
CA ASP A 300 -4.68 -27.65 -47.83
C ASP A 300 -4.88 -26.72 -46.62
N GLU A 301 -4.43 -25.48 -46.77
CA GLU A 301 -4.57 -24.42 -45.76
C GLU A 301 -6.01 -23.89 -45.62
N ILE A 302 -6.85 -24.08 -46.64
CA ILE A 302 -8.23 -23.56 -46.66
C ILE A 302 -9.18 -24.54 -45.97
N ASN A 303 -9.01 -25.83 -46.24
CA ASN A 303 -9.81 -26.90 -45.61
C ASN A 303 -9.15 -27.47 -44.35
N HIS A 304 -7.98 -26.96 -43.97
CA HIS A 304 -7.16 -27.40 -42.84
C HIS A 304 -6.90 -28.92 -42.82
N THR A 305 -6.43 -29.46 -43.95
CA THR A 305 -6.11 -30.88 -44.08
C THR A 305 -4.71 -31.12 -44.62
N ILE A 306 -4.06 -32.18 -44.12
CA ILE A 306 -2.76 -32.67 -44.58
C ILE A 306 -2.97 -34.10 -45.07
N ILE A 307 -2.60 -34.38 -46.32
CA ILE A 307 -2.73 -35.71 -46.91
C ILE A 307 -1.34 -36.33 -47.00
N VAL A 308 -1.17 -37.53 -46.44
CA VAL A 308 0.07 -38.31 -46.47
C VAL A 308 -0.19 -39.64 -47.17
N GLU A 309 0.66 -40.00 -48.13
CA GLU A 309 0.66 -41.30 -48.80
C GLU A 309 1.49 -42.29 -47.99
N GLU A 310 0.85 -43.32 -47.42
CA GLU A 310 1.55 -44.37 -46.68
C GLU A 310 2.35 -45.28 -47.62
N ALA A 311 3.38 -45.96 -47.10
CA ALA A 311 4.19 -46.93 -47.86
C ALA A 311 3.38 -48.08 -48.52
N ASN A 312 2.13 -48.29 -48.10
CA ASN A 312 1.20 -49.26 -48.67
C ASN A 312 0.37 -48.72 -49.86
N GLY A 313 0.59 -47.47 -50.28
CA GLY A 313 -0.15 -46.78 -51.36
C GLY A 313 -1.54 -46.30 -50.95
N VAL A 314 -1.79 -46.13 -49.65
CA VAL A 314 -3.08 -45.64 -49.11
C VAL A 314 -2.90 -44.20 -48.64
N ASN A 315 -3.77 -43.30 -49.12
CA ASN A 315 -3.75 -41.90 -48.72
C ASN A 315 -4.51 -41.73 -47.40
N ARG A 316 -3.88 -41.06 -46.44
CA ARG A 316 -4.47 -40.74 -45.14
C ARG A 316 -4.55 -39.23 -44.96
N THR A 317 -5.74 -38.77 -44.60
CA THR A 317 -6.00 -37.36 -44.34
C THR A 317 -5.92 -37.09 -42.84
N TYR A 318 -5.16 -36.08 -42.47
CA TYR A 318 -5.04 -35.53 -41.13
C TYR A 318 -5.70 -34.15 -41.12
N GLU A 319 -6.75 -33.97 -40.32
CA GLU A 319 -7.38 -32.67 -40.08
C GLU A 319 -6.63 -31.94 -38.96
N TYR A 320 -6.46 -30.63 -39.12
CA TYR A 320 -5.90 -29.75 -38.10
C TYR A 320 -6.80 -28.53 -37.91
N ASP A 321 -6.70 -27.88 -36.76
CA ASP A 321 -7.52 -26.71 -36.40
C ASP A 321 -6.78 -25.42 -36.74
N GLY A 322 -6.98 -24.87 -37.95
CA GLY A 322 -6.29 -23.65 -38.40
C GLY A 322 -6.90 -22.37 -37.81
N ALA A 323 -6.08 -21.32 -37.67
CA ALA A 323 -6.59 -20.02 -37.21
C ALA A 323 -7.47 -19.37 -38.27
N THR A 324 -8.68 -18.93 -37.91
CA THR A 324 -9.48 -18.14 -38.85
C THR A 324 -8.92 -16.73 -39.02
N GLU A 325 -9.07 -16.13 -40.20
CA GLU A 325 -8.66 -14.73 -40.46
C GLU A 325 -9.22 -13.74 -39.42
N ALA A 326 -10.42 -14.00 -38.90
CA ALA A 326 -11.04 -13.18 -37.86
C ALA A 326 -10.35 -13.31 -36.49
N GLU A 327 -9.79 -14.47 -36.17
CA GLU A 327 -9.04 -14.72 -34.93
C GLU A 327 -7.66 -14.09 -35.02
N LEU A 328 -6.95 -14.28 -36.14
CA LEU A 328 -5.66 -13.65 -36.42
C LEU A 328 -5.78 -12.12 -36.39
N LYS A 329 -6.84 -11.56 -37.00
CA LYS A 329 -7.07 -10.12 -37.00
C LYS A 329 -7.42 -9.57 -35.60
N LYS A 330 -8.17 -10.32 -34.78
CA LYS A 330 -8.43 -9.98 -33.36
C LYS A 330 -7.16 -10.02 -32.51
N LEU A 331 -6.21 -10.88 -32.86
CA LEU A 331 -4.91 -10.99 -32.19
C LEU A 331 -3.99 -9.83 -32.58
N GLU A 332 -3.96 -9.44 -33.86
CA GLU A 332 -3.15 -8.33 -34.38
C GLU A 332 -3.68 -6.94 -33.99
N GLU A 333 -4.99 -6.72 -34.06
CA GLU A 333 -5.62 -5.45 -33.64
C GLU A 333 -5.67 -5.31 -32.10
N GLY A 334 -5.35 -6.40 -31.39
CA GLY A 334 -5.56 -6.58 -29.96
C GLY A 334 -7.04 -6.72 -29.63
N PHE A 335 -7.37 -7.53 -28.61
CA PHE A 335 -8.73 -7.52 -28.09
C PHE A 335 -9.02 -6.06 -27.66
N GLY A 336 -10.08 -5.46 -28.19
CA GLY A 336 -10.37 -4.04 -27.98
C GLY A 336 -10.64 -3.70 -26.51
N ASN A 337 -11.25 -2.55 -26.23
CA ASN A 337 -11.66 -2.16 -24.87
C ASN A 337 -12.75 -3.07 -24.23
N GLU A 338 -13.02 -4.25 -24.77
CA GLU A 338 -13.97 -5.21 -24.20
C GLU A 338 -13.48 -5.68 -22.82
N LEU A 339 -14.40 -5.74 -21.86
CA LEU A 339 -14.10 -5.99 -20.45
C LEU A 339 -13.84 -7.49 -20.22
N HIS A 340 -12.70 -8.00 -20.68
CA HIS A 340 -12.26 -9.36 -20.35
C HIS A 340 -11.60 -9.37 -18.96
N ILE A 341 -12.26 -10.04 -18.01
CA ILE A 341 -11.80 -10.15 -16.60
C ILE A 341 -10.80 -11.31 -16.44
N LEU A 342 -10.88 -12.32 -17.31
CA LEU A 342 -10.06 -13.52 -17.30
C LEU A 342 -9.18 -13.58 -18.56
N PRO A 343 -8.02 -14.27 -18.49
CA PRO A 343 -7.17 -14.45 -19.66
C PRO A 343 -7.96 -15.14 -20.78
N VAL A 344 -7.84 -14.60 -21.98
CA VAL A 344 -8.40 -15.23 -23.18
C VAL A 344 -7.36 -16.21 -23.70
N VAL A 345 -7.75 -17.47 -23.83
CA VAL A 345 -6.92 -18.53 -24.39
C VAL A 345 -7.48 -18.83 -25.76
N SER A 346 -6.66 -18.67 -26.79
CA SER A 346 -6.95 -19.10 -28.17
C SER A 346 -5.88 -20.10 -28.57
N SER A 347 -6.27 -21.20 -29.21
CA SER A 347 -5.35 -22.24 -29.65
C SER A 347 -5.67 -22.64 -31.08
N TRP A 348 -4.64 -22.69 -31.91
CA TRP A 348 -4.74 -23.16 -33.30
C TRP A 348 -3.51 -24.00 -33.66
N GLN A 349 -3.52 -24.61 -34.83
CA GLN A 349 -2.48 -25.49 -35.35
C GLN A 349 -1.97 -24.94 -36.68
N GLU A 350 -0.66 -24.92 -36.85
CA GLU A 350 0.00 -24.51 -38.10
C GLU A 350 0.77 -25.70 -38.70
N PRO A 351 0.60 -26.00 -40.00
CA PRO A 351 1.35 -27.06 -40.67
C PRO A 351 2.84 -26.71 -40.70
N ILE A 352 3.69 -27.71 -40.42
CA ILE A 352 5.16 -27.56 -40.41
C ILE A 352 5.79 -28.25 -41.63
N VAL A 353 5.04 -29.18 -42.23
CA VAL A 353 5.50 -30.03 -43.33
C VAL A 353 5.14 -29.41 -44.68
N GLU A 354 6.03 -29.57 -45.66
CA GLU A 354 5.84 -29.12 -47.04
C GLU A 354 5.50 -30.30 -47.96
N ILE A 355 4.98 -29.99 -49.17
CA ILE A 355 4.64 -31.02 -50.15
C ILE A 355 5.93 -31.74 -50.60
N GLY A 356 5.96 -33.06 -50.44
CA GLY A 356 7.10 -33.90 -50.80
C GLY A 356 8.00 -34.32 -49.63
N ASP A 357 7.73 -33.87 -48.40
CA ASP A 357 8.47 -34.32 -47.22
C ASP A 357 8.22 -35.81 -46.92
N GLU A 358 9.29 -36.55 -46.62
CA GLU A 358 9.21 -37.91 -46.06
C GLU A 358 9.06 -37.83 -44.54
N ILE A 359 7.98 -38.41 -44.02
CA ILE A 359 7.59 -38.31 -42.61
C ILE A 359 7.71 -39.67 -41.95
N GLU A 360 8.29 -39.71 -40.75
CA GLU A 360 8.32 -40.88 -39.89
C GLU A 360 7.12 -40.93 -38.93
N ARG A 361 6.74 -42.14 -38.50
CA ARG A 361 5.69 -42.34 -37.52
C ARG A 361 5.98 -41.58 -36.21
N LYS A 362 4.97 -40.84 -35.73
CA LYS A 362 5.00 -39.90 -34.58
C LYS A 362 5.70 -38.57 -34.83
N GLU A 363 6.14 -38.30 -36.05
CA GLU A 363 6.64 -36.98 -36.43
C GLU A 363 5.49 -35.96 -36.46
N LEU A 364 5.81 -34.69 -36.20
CA LEU A 364 4.84 -33.62 -36.02
C LEU A 364 4.46 -33.03 -37.39
N LEU A 365 3.20 -33.19 -37.79
CA LEU A 365 2.66 -32.66 -39.04
C LEU A 365 2.23 -31.20 -38.91
N ALA A 366 1.57 -30.87 -37.79
CA ALA A 366 1.11 -29.53 -37.47
C ALA A 366 1.45 -29.18 -36.02
N LYS A 367 1.99 -27.99 -35.79
CA LYS A 367 2.34 -27.48 -34.46
C LYS A 367 1.14 -26.77 -33.85
N GLY A 368 0.75 -27.19 -32.65
CA GLY A 368 -0.19 -26.41 -31.84
C GLY A 368 0.47 -25.15 -31.29
N ILE A 369 -0.21 -24.02 -31.43
CA ILE A 369 0.14 -22.73 -30.84
C ILE A 369 -1.02 -22.33 -29.94
N THR A 370 -0.73 -22.10 -28.66
CA THR A 370 -1.70 -21.56 -27.70
C THR A 370 -1.28 -20.14 -27.33
N TYR A 371 -2.13 -19.18 -27.66
CA TYR A 371 -1.95 -17.78 -27.34
C TYR A 371 -2.81 -17.41 -26.13
N ILE A 372 -2.15 -16.98 -25.05
CA ILE A 372 -2.80 -16.54 -23.81
C ILE A 372 -2.60 -15.04 -23.70
N VAL A 373 -3.71 -14.28 -23.75
CA VAL A 373 -3.68 -12.82 -23.55
C VAL A 373 -4.23 -12.45 -22.20
N PHE A 374 -3.40 -11.76 -21.43
CA PHE A 374 -3.84 -11.08 -20.23
C PHE A 374 -4.07 -9.59 -20.52
N GLN A 375 -5.31 -9.26 -20.86
CA GLN A 375 -5.76 -7.87 -20.98
C GLN A 375 -5.91 -7.28 -19.59
N ALA A 376 -4.84 -6.70 -19.05
CA ALA A 376 -4.93 -5.90 -17.85
C ALA A 376 -5.85 -4.69 -18.13
N ASN A 377 -7.15 -4.81 -17.87
CA ASN A 377 -8.10 -3.75 -18.22
C ASN A 377 -7.87 -2.52 -17.33
N VAL A 378 -7.83 -1.33 -17.94
CA VAL A 378 -7.61 -0.04 -17.26
C VAL A 378 -8.62 0.20 -16.13
N TRP A 379 -9.88 -0.20 -16.32
CA TRP A 379 -10.94 -0.02 -15.33
C TRP A 379 -10.79 -0.94 -14.12
N ILE A 380 -10.42 -2.20 -14.34
CA ILE A 380 -10.14 -3.16 -13.27
C ILE A 380 -8.94 -2.69 -12.46
N PHE A 381 -7.87 -2.27 -13.14
CA PHE A 381 -6.71 -1.66 -12.51
C PHE A 381 -7.10 -0.44 -11.67
N THR A 382 -7.86 0.49 -12.25
CA THR A 382 -8.27 1.72 -11.57
C THR A 382 -9.17 1.42 -10.37
N PHE A 383 -10.01 0.40 -10.44
CA PHE A 383 -10.82 -0.07 -9.30
C PHE A 383 -9.94 -0.54 -8.15
N TRP A 384 -8.93 -1.38 -8.40
CA TRP A 384 -8.05 -1.87 -7.33
C TRP A 384 -7.15 -0.77 -6.77
N VAL A 385 -6.67 0.15 -7.61
CA VAL A 385 -5.97 1.34 -7.15
C VAL A 385 -6.90 2.20 -6.29
N PHE A 386 -8.17 2.38 -6.68
CA PHE A 386 -9.17 3.10 -5.88
C PHE A 386 -9.39 2.47 -4.50
N VAL A 387 -9.56 1.15 -4.43
CA VAL A 387 -9.68 0.40 -3.17
C VAL A 387 -8.43 0.61 -2.31
N LEU A 388 -7.23 0.56 -2.91
CA LEU A 388 -5.97 0.83 -2.23
C LEU A 388 -5.91 2.27 -1.68
N GLY A 389 -6.35 3.27 -2.45
CA GLY A 389 -6.39 4.68 -2.03
C GLY A 389 -7.32 4.94 -0.85
N ILE A 390 -8.48 4.26 -0.82
CA ILE A 390 -9.41 4.26 0.32
C ILE A 390 -8.74 3.63 1.55
N ALA A 391 -8.21 2.42 1.41
CA ALA A 391 -7.57 1.70 2.50
C ALA A 391 -6.42 2.52 3.12
N MET A 392 -5.55 3.08 2.28
CA MET A 392 -4.48 3.99 2.70
C MET A 392 -5.03 5.26 3.38
N GLY A 393 -6.13 5.83 2.87
CA GLY A 393 -6.81 6.99 3.47
C GLY A 393 -7.28 6.73 4.91
N ILE A 394 -7.98 5.60 5.11
CA ILE A 394 -8.43 5.13 6.44
C ILE A 394 -7.21 4.86 7.34
N GLY A 395 -6.17 4.20 6.80
CA GLY A 395 -4.96 3.85 7.54
C GLY A 395 -4.19 5.03 8.09
N LYS A 396 -4.15 6.16 7.38
CA LYS A 396 -3.51 7.37 7.88
C LYS A 396 -4.13 7.85 9.21
N ALA A 397 -5.43 7.62 9.43
CA ALA A 397 -6.11 8.00 10.67
C ALA A 397 -5.97 6.91 11.75
N ALA A 398 -6.09 5.64 11.36
CA ALA A 398 -5.96 4.51 12.28
C ALA A 398 -4.59 4.45 12.96
N VAL A 399 -3.49 4.73 12.22
CA VAL A 399 -2.15 4.81 12.82
C VAL A 399 -2.05 5.93 13.86
N TYR A 400 -2.59 7.12 13.55
CA TYR A 400 -2.56 8.26 14.47
C TYR A 400 -3.42 8.04 15.72
N LYS A 401 -4.42 7.16 15.68
CA LYS A 401 -5.21 6.80 16.86
C LYS A 401 -4.41 5.99 17.90
N HIS A 402 -3.41 5.20 17.46
CA HIS A 402 -2.55 4.45 18.40
C HIS A 402 -1.62 5.37 19.19
N ILE A 403 -1.17 6.49 18.63
CA ILE A 403 -0.13 7.34 19.24
C ILE A 403 -0.55 7.89 20.62
N PRO A 404 -1.73 8.52 20.79
CA PRO A 404 -2.17 9.02 22.10
C PRO A 404 -2.38 7.94 23.16
N VAL A 405 -2.69 6.71 22.75
CA VAL A 405 -2.93 5.59 23.65
C VAL A 405 -1.61 5.09 24.25
N TYR A 406 -0.55 5.03 23.46
CA TYR A 406 0.76 4.55 23.91
C TYR A 406 1.67 5.66 24.45
N TYR A 407 1.50 6.91 24.00
CA TYR A 407 2.35 8.06 24.37
C TYR A 407 1.50 9.28 24.75
N PRO A 408 0.74 9.24 25.87
CA PRO A 408 -0.17 10.31 26.25
C PRO A 408 0.54 11.64 26.62
N ARG A 409 1.81 11.58 27.02
CA ARG A 409 2.61 12.77 27.39
C ARG A 409 3.33 13.38 26.18
N ASP A 410 3.70 12.56 25.19
CA ASP A 410 4.59 12.93 24.08
C ASP A 410 3.89 12.86 22.71
N ILE A 411 2.57 13.10 22.65
CA ILE A 411 1.75 12.93 21.44
C ILE A 411 2.31 13.74 20.27
N GLY A 412 2.71 15.00 20.51
CA GLY A 412 3.23 15.89 19.48
C GLY A 412 4.58 15.43 18.93
N VAL A 413 5.49 15.00 19.81
CA VAL A 413 6.84 14.54 19.44
C VAL A 413 6.75 13.22 18.67
N VAL A 414 6.07 12.22 19.21
CA VAL A 414 5.92 10.91 18.57
C VAL A 414 5.11 11.01 17.29
N GLY A 415 4.03 11.79 17.28
CA GLY A 415 3.25 12.08 16.08
C GLY A 415 4.06 12.79 14.99
N GLY A 416 4.97 13.68 15.39
CA GLY A 416 5.93 14.33 14.49
C GLY A 416 6.92 13.32 13.90
N LEU A 417 7.57 12.51 14.73
CA LEU A 417 8.54 11.49 14.29
C LEU A 417 7.91 10.44 13.37
N VAL A 418 6.76 9.89 13.73
CA VAL A 418 5.99 8.97 12.87
C VAL A 418 5.61 9.66 11.55
N GLY A 419 5.25 10.94 11.61
CA GLY A 419 4.98 11.77 10.44
C GLY A 419 6.21 11.95 9.53
N VAL A 420 7.40 12.13 10.08
CA VAL A 420 8.67 12.20 9.33
C VAL A 420 8.93 10.84 8.66
N LEU A 421 8.91 9.75 9.44
CA LEU A 421 9.14 8.40 8.94
C LEU A 421 8.16 8.02 7.82
N GLY A 422 6.88 8.34 7.98
CA GLY A 422 5.92 8.07 6.91
C GLY A 422 6.07 9.00 5.72
N GLY A 423 6.50 10.25 5.93
CA GLY A 423 6.83 11.18 4.84
C GLY A 423 8.00 10.69 3.99
N LEU A 424 9.00 10.07 4.60
CA LEU A 424 10.14 9.48 3.88
C LEU A 424 9.70 8.42 2.87
N GLY A 425 8.60 7.70 3.09
CA GLY A 425 8.07 6.76 2.10
C GLY A 425 7.66 7.42 0.78
N GLY A 426 7.19 8.66 0.80
CA GLY A 426 6.89 9.38 -0.44
C GLY A 426 8.12 9.80 -1.24
N PHE A 427 9.31 9.79 -0.62
CA PHE A 427 10.60 10.01 -1.29
C PHE A 427 11.26 8.67 -1.69
N VAL A 428 11.33 7.72 -0.75
CA VAL A 428 12.02 6.44 -0.95
C VAL A 428 11.31 5.59 -2.00
N CYS A 429 9.97 5.56 -2.01
CA CYS A 429 9.23 4.69 -2.92
C CYS A 429 9.44 5.06 -4.40
N PRO A 430 9.28 6.31 -4.87
CA PRO A 430 9.53 6.66 -6.27
C PRO A 430 10.96 6.37 -6.73
N VAL A 431 11.96 6.58 -5.86
CA VAL A 431 13.36 6.23 -6.14
C VAL A 431 13.50 4.71 -6.35
N ILE A 432 12.93 3.91 -5.44
CA ILE A 432 12.92 2.45 -5.59
C ILE A 432 12.18 2.04 -6.86
N PHE A 433 11.05 2.67 -7.20
CA PHE A 433 10.29 2.36 -8.41
C PHE A 433 11.09 2.63 -9.68
N GLY A 434 11.82 3.75 -9.72
CA GLY A 434 12.74 4.09 -10.81
C GLY A 434 13.79 3.00 -11.03
N TYR A 435 14.51 2.62 -9.96
CA TYR A 435 15.52 1.56 -10.04
C TYR A 435 14.96 0.17 -10.36
N LEU A 436 13.79 -0.18 -9.80
CA LEU A 436 13.14 -1.45 -10.10
C LEU A 436 12.70 -1.51 -11.56
N LEU A 437 12.15 -0.42 -12.09
CA LEU A 437 11.75 -0.33 -13.49
C LEU A 437 12.97 -0.39 -14.41
N GLU A 438 14.05 0.30 -14.09
CA GLU A 438 15.30 0.27 -14.86
C GLU A 438 15.92 -1.13 -14.89
N TRP A 439 15.95 -1.82 -13.76
CA TRP A 439 16.59 -3.14 -13.67
C TRP A 439 15.74 -4.26 -14.30
N THR A 440 14.42 -4.21 -14.12
CA THR A 440 13.53 -5.30 -14.56
C THR A 440 12.85 -5.05 -15.89
N GLY A 441 12.75 -3.79 -16.32
CA GLY A 441 11.93 -3.38 -17.46
C GLY A 441 10.41 -3.45 -17.22
N LEU A 442 9.96 -3.81 -16.00
CA LEU A 442 8.55 -4.07 -15.70
C LEU A 442 7.95 -3.01 -14.78
N TRP A 443 6.91 -2.32 -15.27
CA TRP A 443 6.14 -1.35 -14.48
C TRP A 443 5.43 -1.98 -13.28
N THR A 444 5.07 -3.27 -13.34
CA THR A 444 4.37 -3.97 -12.25
C THR A 444 5.25 -4.25 -11.03
N THR A 445 6.56 -4.05 -11.11
CA THR A 445 7.47 -4.23 -9.95
C THR A 445 7.15 -3.28 -8.79
N THR A 446 6.51 -2.15 -9.06
CA THR A 446 6.00 -1.27 -8.00
C THR A 446 4.99 -1.99 -7.11
N TRP A 447 4.13 -2.82 -7.70
CA TRP A 447 3.14 -3.61 -6.95
C TRP A 447 3.81 -4.74 -6.19
N ALA A 448 4.85 -5.37 -6.74
CA ALA A 448 5.66 -6.36 -6.02
C ALA A 448 6.26 -5.77 -4.74
N PHE A 449 6.80 -4.56 -4.82
CA PHE A 449 7.28 -3.82 -3.66
C PHE A 449 6.16 -3.57 -2.63
N PHE A 450 4.96 -3.15 -3.07
CA PHE A 450 3.82 -2.95 -2.18
C PHE A 450 3.30 -4.24 -1.55
N VAL A 451 3.33 -5.37 -2.25
CA VAL A 451 3.03 -6.69 -1.71
C VAL A 451 4.01 -7.02 -0.59
N PHE A 452 5.32 -6.89 -0.85
CA PHE A 452 6.36 -7.19 0.11
C PHE A 452 6.21 -6.36 1.39
N ILE A 453 6.12 -5.03 1.27
CA ILE A 453 6.02 -4.15 2.44
C ILE A 453 4.69 -4.32 3.19
N SER A 454 3.57 -4.56 2.49
CA SER A 454 2.26 -4.79 3.12
C SER A 454 2.26 -6.12 3.88
N ALA A 455 2.81 -7.18 3.29
CA ALA A 455 2.99 -8.47 3.95
C ALA A 455 3.91 -8.34 5.17
N ALA A 456 5.02 -7.62 5.06
CA ALA A 456 5.93 -7.36 6.18
C ALA A 456 5.24 -6.60 7.32
N CYS A 457 4.46 -5.56 7.00
CA CYS A 457 3.67 -4.81 8.00
C CYS A 457 2.64 -5.70 8.69
N LEU A 458 1.89 -6.49 7.91
CA LEU A 458 0.85 -7.38 8.42
C LEU A 458 1.44 -8.48 9.30
N PHE A 459 2.53 -9.11 8.85
CA PHE A 459 3.26 -10.13 9.60
C PHE A 459 3.83 -9.58 10.90
N TRP A 460 4.48 -8.41 10.86
CA TRP A 460 5.03 -7.78 12.05
C TRP A 460 3.92 -7.41 13.05
N MET A 461 2.81 -6.85 12.57
CA MET A 461 1.64 -6.58 13.40
C MET A 461 1.11 -7.86 14.05
N HIS A 462 0.94 -8.91 13.26
CA HIS A 462 0.42 -10.19 13.72
C HIS A 462 1.29 -10.82 14.80
N ARG A 463 2.60 -10.90 14.55
CA ARG A 463 3.58 -11.43 15.51
C ARG A 463 3.56 -10.68 16.84
N ILE A 464 3.46 -9.35 16.82
CA ILE A 464 3.45 -8.58 18.07
C ILE A 464 2.12 -8.73 18.79
N VAL A 465 0.99 -8.76 18.08
CA VAL A 465 -0.31 -8.98 18.71
C VAL A 465 -0.37 -10.35 19.36
N GLN A 466 0.07 -11.41 18.68
CA GLN A 466 0.18 -12.74 19.28
C GLN A 466 1.06 -12.73 20.53
N ARG A 467 2.28 -12.18 20.45
CA ARG A 467 3.18 -12.07 21.62
C ARG A 467 2.55 -11.31 22.79
N MET A 468 1.86 -10.20 22.53
CA MET A 468 1.17 -9.45 23.59
C MET A 468 0.03 -10.25 24.20
N THR A 469 -0.75 -10.98 23.39
CA THR A 469 -1.85 -11.83 23.86
C THR A 469 -1.32 -12.98 24.72
N HIS A 470 -0.28 -13.70 24.27
CA HIS A 470 0.36 -14.76 25.04
C HIS A 470 0.91 -14.26 26.39
N ALA A 471 1.48 -13.05 26.42
CA ALA A 471 2.04 -12.47 27.64
C ALA A 471 0.97 -12.04 28.66
N HIS A 472 -0.17 -11.50 28.22
CA HIS A 472 -1.20 -10.97 29.11
C HIS A 472 -2.30 -11.99 29.47
N ALA A 473 -2.50 -13.03 28.66
CA ALA A 473 -3.53 -14.04 28.87
C ALA A 473 -3.04 -15.47 28.59
N PRO A 474 -1.98 -15.95 29.29
CA PRO A 474 -1.39 -17.26 29.05
C PRO A 474 -2.40 -18.40 29.27
N ASN A 475 -3.30 -18.24 30.23
CA ASN A 475 -4.31 -19.25 30.57
C ASN A 475 -5.33 -19.43 29.44
N ILE A 476 -5.79 -18.34 28.82
CA ILE A 476 -6.74 -18.38 27.71
C ILE A 476 -6.08 -18.99 26.47
N THR A 477 -4.83 -18.64 26.18
CA THR A 477 -4.13 -19.25 25.04
C THR A 477 -3.96 -20.76 25.22
N ARG A 478 -3.56 -21.20 26.41
CA ARG A 478 -3.42 -22.63 26.73
C ARG A 478 -4.74 -23.39 26.63
N LEU A 479 -5.86 -22.77 27.04
CA LEU A 479 -7.22 -23.33 26.89
C LEU A 479 -7.65 -23.49 25.42
N ILE A 480 -7.18 -22.62 24.52
CA ILE A 480 -7.46 -22.73 23.07
C ILE A 480 -6.59 -23.84 22.44
N GLU A 481 -5.32 -23.93 22.85
CA GLU A 481 -4.38 -24.94 22.34
C GLU A 481 -4.70 -26.35 22.87
N ASP A 482 -5.20 -26.47 24.11
CA ASP A 482 -5.66 -27.71 24.71
C ASP A 482 -7.07 -27.54 25.31
N PRO A 483 -8.14 -27.77 24.52
CA PRO A 483 -9.52 -27.61 24.98
C PRO A 483 -9.93 -28.59 26.09
N GLY A 484 -9.17 -29.68 26.28
CA GLY A 484 -9.42 -30.70 27.31
C GLY A 484 -8.72 -30.43 28.65
N ALA A 485 -7.89 -29.39 28.70
CA ALA A 485 -7.14 -28.99 29.88
C ALA A 485 -8.02 -28.24 30.90
N SER A 486 -8.56 -28.94 31.91
CA SER A 486 -9.20 -28.33 33.08
C SER A 486 -8.14 -27.90 34.10
N PHE A 487 -7.89 -26.60 34.20
CA PHE A 487 -6.98 -26.07 35.22
C PHE A 487 -7.62 -24.90 35.97
N ILE A 488 -8.14 -25.21 37.17
CA ILE A 488 -8.34 -24.20 38.21
C ILE A 488 -6.94 -23.80 38.70
N PRO A 489 -6.64 -22.51 38.95
CA PRO A 489 -5.39 -22.13 39.59
C PRO A 489 -5.20 -22.93 40.89
N SER A 490 -4.00 -23.46 41.12
CA SER A 490 -3.65 -24.21 42.32
C SER A 490 -4.03 -23.43 43.57
N ILE A 491 -4.90 -23.98 44.41
CA ILE A 491 -5.21 -23.41 45.73
C ILE A 491 -4.17 -23.93 46.71
N ASN A 492 -3.41 -23.04 47.32
CA ASN A 492 -2.50 -23.39 48.42
C ASN A 492 -3.32 -23.57 49.70
N ILE A 493 -3.41 -24.80 50.19
CA ILE A 493 -4.07 -25.10 51.46
C ILE A 493 -3.01 -25.19 52.55
N ARG A 494 -3.05 -24.29 53.53
CA ARG A 494 -2.22 -24.39 54.74
C ARG A 494 -2.84 -25.42 55.69
N CYS A 495 -2.15 -26.52 55.93
CA CYS A 495 -2.49 -27.46 57.00
C CYS A 495 -1.88 -26.98 58.32
N PRO A 496 -2.65 -26.89 59.43
CA PRO A 496 -2.14 -26.33 60.69
C PRO A 496 -1.11 -27.20 61.44
N HIS A 497 -0.87 -28.44 61.01
CA HIS A 497 -0.17 -29.42 61.86
C HIS A 497 1.11 -30.05 61.29
N ASP A 498 1.52 -29.70 60.06
CA ASP A 498 2.82 -30.07 59.50
C ASP A 498 3.46 -28.83 58.86
N GLU A 499 4.72 -28.55 59.19
CA GLU A 499 5.50 -27.41 58.66
C GLU A 499 5.83 -27.50 57.15
N ALA A 500 5.27 -28.48 56.44
CA ALA A 500 5.40 -28.62 55.00
C ALA A 500 4.17 -28.07 54.28
N ASN A 501 4.31 -26.94 53.59
CA ASN A 501 3.34 -26.51 52.59
C ASN A 501 3.27 -27.58 51.49
N ALA A 502 2.20 -28.39 51.46
CA ALA A 502 1.96 -29.33 50.37
C ALA A 502 1.16 -28.63 49.27
N GLU A 503 1.75 -28.44 48.09
CA GLU A 503 1.01 -28.02 46.88
C GLU A 503 0.18 -29.20 46.38
N VAL A 504 -1.15 -29.06 46.34
CA VAL A 504 -2.07 -30.08 45.82
C VAL A 504 -2.62 -29.65 44.46
N HIS A 505 -2.30 -30.42 43.42
CA HIS A 505 -2.89 -30.24 42.09
C HIS A 505 -4.21 -31.02 41.99
N LEU A 506 -5.34 -30.32 41.99
CA LEU A 506 -6.65 -30.93 41.77
C LEU A 506 -6.93 -31.07 40.26
N ARG A 507 -7.22 -32.29 39.80
CA ARG A 507 -7.73 -32.57 38.45
C ARG A 507 -9.24 -32.79 38.55
N VAL A 508 -10.03 -31.90 37.94
CA VAL A 508 -11.50 -32.03 37.86
C VAL A 508 -11.87 -32.48 36.46
N VAL A 509 -12.68 -33.52 36.32
CA VAL A 509 -13.14 -34.06 35.03
C VAL A 509 -14.60 -33.67 34.82
N THR A 510 -15.00 -33.44 33.56
CA THR A 510 -16.40 -33.18 33.21
C THR A 510 -17.30 -34.34 33.65
N GLY A 511 -18.15 -34.10 34.65
CA GLY A 511 -19.00 -35.11 35.31
C GLY A 511 -18.92 -35.08 36.83
N ASP A 512 -17.92 -34.40 37.40
CA ASP A 512 -17.76 -34.28 38.86
C ASP A 512 -18.86 -33.42 39.51
N PRO A 513 -19.34 -33.77 40.72
CA PRO A 513 -20.38 -33.03 41.42
C PRO A 513 -19.90 -31.62 41.83
N ALA A 514 -20.83 -30.65 41.87
CA ALA A 514 -20.56 -29.23 42.11
C ALA A 514 -19.99 -28.88 43.51
N VAL A 515 -19.85 -29.88 44.40
CA VAL A 515 -19.24 -29.72 45.73
C VAL A 515 -18.16 -30.79 45.89
N LEU A 516 -16.89 -30.38 45.82
CA LEU A 516 -15.74 -31.22 46.13
C LEU A 516 -15.56 -31.29 47.65
N GLN A 517 -16.01 -32.38 48.28
CA GLN A 517 -15.61 -32.71 49.66
C GLN A 517 -14.22 -33.34 49.65
N VAL A 518 -13.22 -32.63 50.14
CA VAL A 518 -11.89 -33.18 50.39
C VAL A 518 -11.87 -33.78 51.79
N SER A 519 -11.96 -35.11 51.90
CA SER A 519 -11.79 -35.81 53.19
C SER A 519 -10.34 -36.26 53.36
N TRP A 520 -9.61 -35.65 54.29
CA TRP A 520 -8.30 -36.13 54.74
C TRP A 520 -8.48 -37.13 55.89
N CYS A 521 -7.85 -38.31 55.80
CA CYS A 521 -7.68 -39.24 56.93
C CYS A 521 -6.18 -39.61 56.93
N SER A 522 -5.41 -39.12 57.92
CA SER A 522 -3.94 -39.18 57.93
C SER A 522 -3.35 -40.50 58.41
N ASN A 523 -4.17 -41.50 58.74
CA ASN A 523 -3.71 -42.87 59.01
C ASN A 523 -4.83 -43.86 58.67
N TRP A 524 -4.64 -44.62 57.60
CA TRP A 524 -5.49 -45.76 57.26
C TRP A 524 -4.96 -47.01 57.97
N VAL A 525 -5.79 -47.66 58.78
CA VAL A 525 -5.57 -49.02 59.28
C VAL A 525 -6.79 -49.84 58.88
N ASP A 526 -6.61 -50.85 58.05
CA ASP A 526 -7.65 -51.77 57.55
C ASP A 526 -8.92 -51.09 56.97
N ASP A 527 -8.73 -50.13 56.04
CA ASP A 527 -9.79 -49.55 55.20
C ASP A 527 -11.01 -48.93 55.94
N LYS A 528 -10.86 -48.53 57.21
CA LYS A 528 -11.90 -47.79 57.95
C LYS A 528 -11.33 -46.54 58.64
N CYS A 529 -11.86 -45.37 58.31
CA CYS A 529 -11.49 -44.11 58.96
C CYS A 529 -12.15 -44.01 60.37
N PRO A 530 -11.42 -43.63 61.44
CA PRO A 530 -11.96 -43.57 62.80
C PRO A 530 -12.95 -42.39 63.01
N ASN A 531 -13.94 -42.60 63.89
CA ASN A 531 -15.11 -41.73 64.14
C ASN A 531 -14.84 -40.31 64.72
N HIS A 532 -13.61 -39.79 64.73
CA HIS A 532 -13.27 -38.58 65.50
C HIS A 532 -12.60 -37.42 64.72
N CYS A 533 -12.59 -37.42 63.39
CA CYS A 533 -12.09 -36.25 62.63
C CYS A 533 -13.25 -35.45 62.01
N SER A 534 -13.44 -34.22 62.47
CA SER A 534 -14.42 -33.27 61.95
C SER A 534 -13.83 -32.38 60.85
N SER A 535 -14.65 -32.13 59.84
CA SER A 535 -14.40 -31.30 58.66
C SER A 535 -14.44 -29.81 58.97
N GLN A 536 -13.37 -29.06 58.70
CA GLN A 536 -13.46 -27.62 58.49
C GLN A 536 -12.50 -27.18 57.36
N CYS A 537 -13.07 -26.80 56.22
CA CYS A 537 -12.41 -25.97 55.22
C CYS A 537 -12.82 -24.51 55.46
N LEU A 538 -11.86 -23.62 55.67
CA LEU A 538 -12.06 -22.18 55.54
C LEU A 538 -11.90 -21.82 54.07
N VAL A 539 -12.97 -21.29 53.47
CA VAL A 539 -12.91 -20.63 52.16
C VAL A 539 -12.54 -19.18 52.42
N GLU A 540 -11.29 -18.81 52.15
CA GLU A 540 -10.85 -17.42 52.22
C GLU A 540 -11.44 -16.68 51.01
N THR A 541 -12.56 -16.00 51.25
CA THR A 541 -13.13 -14.97 50.39
C THR A 541 -12.61 -13.64 50.90
N GLU A 542 -11.43 -13.21 50.44
CA GLU A 542 -10.98 -11.82 50.46
C GLU A 542 -9.60 -11.70 49.76
N MET A 543 -9.61 -11.27 48.49
CA MET A 543 -8.57 -10.47 47.83
C MET A 543 -9.11 -9.84 46.55
#